data_AF-A0A7W1QLV5-F1
#
_entry.id   AF-A0A7W1QLV5-F1
#
_cell.length_a   1.000
_cell.length_b   1.000
_cell.length_c   1.000
_cell.angle_alpha   90.00
_cell.angle_beta   90.00
_cell.angle_gamma   90.00
#
_symmetry.space_group_name_H-M   'P 1'
#
loop_
_entity.id
_entity.type
_entity.pdbx_description
1 polymer ?
#
loop_
_entity_poly.entity_id
_entity_poly.type
_entity_poly.pdbx_seq_one_letter_code
_entity_poly.pdbx_strand_id
1 'polypeptide(L)'
;MSELSSQVVLSLLVWGTLVGLDLVSVPQAMISRPLVAGTVAGWLVGDVEAGLRIGVVFELFALDVLPVGAVRYPDYGPATVA
;
A
#
# COMPACT_ATOMS: atom_id res chain seq x y z
N MET A 1 21.91 -6.44 1.73
CA MET A 1 20.54 -6.53 1.17
C MET A 1 20.46 -7.88 0.52
N SER A 2 19.78 -8.86 1.12
CA SER A 2 19.54 -10.14 0.44
C SER A 2 18.83 -9.85 -0.88
N GLU A 3 19.26 -10.47 -1.97
CA GLU A 3 18.57 -10.26 -3.24
C GLU A 3 17.12 -10.72 -3.11
N LEU A 4 16.19 -9.80 -3.34
CA LEU A 4 14.77 -10.13 -3.43
C LEU A 4 14.59 -11.02 -4.65
N SER A 5 13.91 -12.15 -4.48
CA SER A 5 13.56 -13.02 -5.62
C SER A 5 12.77 -12.22 -6.65
N SER A 6 13.05 -12.42 -7.94
CA SER A 6 12.33 -11.77 -9.04
C SER A 6 10.81 -11.97 -8.95
N GLN A 7 10.37 -13.09 -8.38
CA GLN A 7 8.95 -13.37 -8.13
C GLN A 7 8.35 -12.46 -7.05
N VAL A 8 9.10 -12.15 -6.00
CA VAL A 8 8.68 -11.21 -4.94
C VAL A 8 8.59 -9.80 -5.52
N VAL A 9 9.59 -9.39 -6.30
CA VAL A 9 9.56 -8.09 -6.97
C VAL A 9 8.35 -7.96 -7.91
N LEU A 10 8.07 -8.99 -8.72
CA LEU A 10 6.93 -8.98 -9.63
C LEU A 10 5.59 -8.92 -8.88
N SER A 11 5.45 -9.67 -7.79
CA SER A 11 4.23 -9.65 -6.99
C SER A 11 4.00 -8.32 -6.28
N LEU A 12 5.05 -7.69 -5.75
CA LEU A 12 4.96 -6.33 -5.19
C LEU A 12 4.60 -5.30 -6.25
N LEU A 13 5.16 -5.40 -7.47
CA LEU A 13 4.83 -4.50 -8.57
C LEU A 13 3.36 -4.61 -8.98
N VAL A 14 2.84 -5.83 -9.13
CA VAL A 14 1.43 -6.07 -9.42
C VAL A 14 0.56 -5.52 -8.29
N TRP A 15 0.91 -5.80 -7.03
CA TRP A 15 0.14 -5.35 -5.88
C TRP A 15 0.11 -3.82 -5.76
N GLY A 16 1.27 -3.16 -5.85
CA GLY A 16 1.36 -1.69 -5.82
C GLY A 16 0.58 -1.03 -6.96
N THR A 17 0.55 -1.65 -8.14
CA THR A 17 -0.27 -1.18 -9.27
C THR A 17 -1.76 -1.29 -8.95
N LEU A 18 -2.23 -2.42 -8.43
CA LEU A 18 -3.65 -2.61 -8.06
C LEU A 18 -4.08 -1.63 -6.95
N VAL A 19 -3.22 -1.45 -5.96
CA VAL A 19 -3.39 -0.46 -4.87
C VAL A 19 -3.49 0.97 -5.43
N GLY A 20 -2.65 1.32 -6.40
CA GLY A 20 -2.73 2.63 -7.07
C GLY A 20 -3.99 2.81 -7.91
N LEU A 21 -4.45 1.75 -8.59
CA LEU A 21 -5.70 1.77 -9.36
C LEU A 21 -6.91 1.99 -8.45
N ASP A 22 -6.94 1.35 -7.27
CA ASP A 22 -8.03 1.47 -6.30
C ASP A 22 -8.23 2.90 -5.79
N LEU A 23 -7.14 3.66 -5.69
CA LEU A 23 -7.16 5.02 -5.16
C LEU A 23 -7.99 5.99 -6.01
N VAL A 24 -7.96 5.83 -7.34
CA VAL A 24 -8.54 6.81 -8.27
C VAL A 24 -9.51 6.20 -9.29
N SER A 25 -9.25 4.98 -9.75
CA SER A 25 -9.86 4.44 -10.97
C SER A 25 -10.90 3.36 -10.70
N VAL A 26 -10.44 2.18 -10.26
CA VAL A 26 -11.22 0.96 -10.02
C VAL A 26 -10.43 0.07 -9.04
N PRO A 27 -11.08 -0.69 -8.15
CA PRO A 27 -12.52 -0.85 -7.92
C PRO A 27 -13.09 0.03 -6.79
N GLN A 28 -12.30 0.91 -6.17
CA GLN A 28 -12.71 1.72 -5.01
C GLN A 28 -13.17 0.85 -3.82
N ALA A 29 -12.49 -0.27 -3.61
CA ALA A 29 -12.72 -1.23 -2.53
C ALA A 29 -11.92 -0.92 -1.25
N MET A 30 -11.25 0.24 -1.19
CA MET A 30 -10.41 0.67 -0.06
C MET A 30 -9.21 -0.25 0.21
N ILE A 31 -8.72 -0.96 -0.82
CA ILE A 31 -7.45 -1.70 -0.73
C ILE A 31 -6.24 -0.77 -0.75
N SER A 32 -6.44 0.47 -1.21
CA SER A 32 -5.49 1.56 -1.17
C SER A 32 -5.21 2.11 0.23
N ARG A 33 -5.93 1.65 1.26
CA ARG A 33 -5.62 1.99 2.64
C ARG A 33 -4.28 1.37 3.05
N PRO A 34 -3.34 2.14 3.62
CA PRO A 34 -2.05 1.65 4.09
C PRO A 34 -2.12 0.39 4.95
N LEU A 35 -3.13 0.28 5.82
CA LEU A 35 -3.32 -0.90 6.65
C LEU A 35 -3.48 -2.17 5.80
N VAL A 36 -4.26 -2.10 4.73
CA VAL A 36 -4.49 -3.23 3.82
C VAL A 36 -3.29 -3.43 2.89
N ALA A 37 -2.81 -2.34 2.27
CA ALA A 37 -1.70 -2.35 1.33
C ALA A 37 -0.42 -2.91 1.96
N GLY A 38 -0.06 -2.46 3.16
CA GLY A 38 1.13 -2.90 3.90
C GLY A 38 1.03 -4.33 4.42
N THR A 39 -0.13 -4.75 4.91
CA THR A 39 -0.32 -6.12 5.40
C THR A 39 -0.14 -7.14 4.28
N VAL A 40 -0.70 -6.87 3.09
CA VAL A 40 -0.54 -7.72 1.92
C VAL A 40 0.89 -7.67 1.39
N ALA A 41 1.53 -6.50 1.37
CA ALA A 41 2.94 -6.39 0.97
C ALA A 41 3.86 -7.21 1.90
N GLY A 42 3.67 -7.13 3.22
CA GLY A 42 4.39 -7.95 4.19
C GLY A 42 4.16 -9.44 3.98
N TRP A 43 2.92 -9.84 3.69
CA TRP A 43 2.61 -11.23 3.33
C TRP A 43 3.36 -11.71 2.09
N LEU A 44 3.45 -10.89 1.03
CA LEU A 44 4.19 -11.21 -0.20
C LEU A 44 5.70 -11.36 0.02
N VAL A 45 6.27 -10.62 0.98
CA VAL A 45 7.69 -10.70 1.35
C VAL A 45 7.97 -11.78 2.40
N GLY A 46 6.93 -12.34 3.02
CA GLY A 46 7.04 -13.41 4.03
C GLY A 46 7.07 -12.92 5.48
N ASP A 47 6.82 -11.63 5.73
CA ASP A 47 6.72 -11.03 7.06
C ASP A 47 5.46 -10.16 7.17
N VAL A 48 4.34 -10.81 7.50
CA VAL A 48 3.02 -10.15 7.66
C VAL A 48 3.04 -9.15 8.81
N GLU A 49 3.75 -9.46 9.89
CA GLU A 49 3.77 -8.62 11.09
C GLU A 49 4.49 -7.30 10.82
N ALA A 50 5.65 -7.34 10.14
CA ALA A 50 6.33 -6.13 9.70
C ALA A 50 5.45 -5.29 8.77
N GLY A 51 4.81 -5.91 7.77
CA GLY A 51 3.91 -5.22 6.85
C GLY A 51 2.71 -4.57 7.55
N LEU A 52 2.08 -5.27 8.50
CA LEU A 52 0.99 -4.74 9.31
C LEU A 52 1.44 -3.54 10.15
N ARG A 53 2.60 -3.63 10.82
CA ARG A 53 3.14 -2.54 11.64
C ARG A 53 3.41 -1.29 10.80
N ILE A 54 4.03 -1.45 9.63
CA ILE A 54 4.26 -0.35 8.68
C ILE A 54 2.92 0.23 8.21
N GLY A 55 1.97 -0.64 7.82
CA GLY A 55 0.64 -0.24 7.39
C GLY A 55 -0.11 0.57 8.44
N VAL A 56 -0.07 0.17 9.71
CA VAL A 56 -0.67 0.94 10.82
C VAL A 56 -0.03 2.32 10.95
N VAL A 57 1.30 2.42 10.89
CA VAL A 57 2.00 3.72 11.00
C VAL A 57 1.57 4.65 9.86
N PHE A 58 1.56 4.17 8.62
CA PHE A 58 1.13 4.96 7.45
C PHE A 58 -0.37 5.29 7.50
N GLU A 59 -1.20 4.40 8.03
CA GLU A 59 -2.63 4.63 8.20
C GLU A 59 -2.88 5.81 9.15
N LEU A 60 -2.11 5.94 10.23
CA LEU A 60 -2.22 7.07 11.15
C LEU A 60 -1.96 8.42 10.45
N PHE A 61 -1.02 8.47 9.50
CA PHE A 61 -0.80 9.67 8.68
C PHE A 61 -1.91 9.87 7.65
N ALA A 62 -2.43 8.79 7.06
CA ALA A 62 -3.49 8.85 6.07
C ALA A 62 -4.83 9.34 6.66
N LEU A 63 -5.12 9.04 7.92
CA LEU A 63 -6.36 9.45 8.60
C LEU A 63 -6.49 10.97 8.79
N ASP A 64 -5.38 11.72 8.79
CA ASP A 64 -5.40 13.18 8.92
C ASP A 64 -5.66 13.90 7.58
N VAL A 65 -5.68 13.16 6.46
CA VAL A 65 -5.83 13.72 5.12
C VAL A 65 -7.14 13.27 4.50
N LEU A 66 -8.02 14.23 4.22
CA LEU A 66 -9.27 13.99 3.52
C LEU A 66 -9.19 14.45 2.06
N PRO A 67 -9.52 13.60 1.07
CA PRO A 67 -9.48 13.94 -0.35
C PRO A 67 -10.70 14.78 -0.76
N VAL A 68 -10.82 15.99 -0.21
CA VAL A 68 -11.99 16.87 -0.40
C VAL A 68 -11.60 18.13 -1.17
N GLY A 69 -12.47 18.58 -2.08
CA GLY A 69 -12.30 19.87 -2.76
C GLY A 69 -11.15 19.90 -3.77
N ALA A 70 -10.87 18.78 -4.44
CA ALA A 70 -9.78 18.64 -5.42
C ALA A 70 -8.37 18.96 -4.88
N VAL A 71 -8.19 18.94 -3.55
CA VAL A 71 -6.88 19.05 -2.92
C VAL A 71 -6.00 17.88 -3.34
N ARG A 72 -4.72 18.15 -3.60
CA ARG A 72 -3.73 17.10 -3.77
C ARG A 72 -3.42 16.49 -2.40
N TYR A 73 -3.42 15.18 -2.32
CA TYR A 73 -3.08 14.43 -1.13
C TYR A 73 -1.99 13.39 -1.45
N PRO A 74 -1.22 12.94 -0.46
CA PRO A 74 -0.22 11.90 -0.67
C PRO A 74 -0.84 10.54 -1.03
N ASP A 75 -0.20 9.81 -1.94
CA ASP A 75 -0.61 8.46 -2.33
C ASP A 75 -0.08 7.42 -1.32
N TYR A 76 -0.69 7.39 -0.13
CA TYR A 76 -0.23 6.54 0.98
C TYR A 76 -0.27 5.03 0.67
N GLY A 77 -1.25 4.57 -0.11
CA GLY A 77 -1.41 3.16 -0.45
C GLY A 77 -0.18 2.60 -1.18
N PRO A 78 0.12 3.07 -2.41
CA PRO A 78 1.29 2.63 -3.15
C PRO A 78 2.61 2.84 -2.39
N ALA A 79 2.74 3.97 -1.68
CA ALA A 79 3.92 4.27 -0.87
C ALA A 79 4.14 3.29 0.30
N THR A 80 3.09 2.61 0.76
CA THR A 80 3.21 1.57 1.80
C THR A 80 3.73 0.24 1.22
N VAL A 81 3.66 0.04 -0.11
CA VAL A 81 4.10 -1.18 -0.78
C VAL A 81 5.58 -1.15 -1.17
N ALA A 82 6.10 0.00 -1.62
CA ALA A 82 7.48 0.15 -2.10
C ALA A 82 8.02 1.60 -1.94
#